data_AF-A0A1G9P2Y6-F1
#
_entry.id   AF-A0A1G9P2Y6-F1
#
_cell.length_a   1.000
_cell.length_b   1.000
_cell.length_c   1.000
_cell.angle_alpha   90.00
_cell.angle_beta   90.00
_cell.angle_gamma   90.00
#
_symmetry.space_group_name_H-M   'P 1'
#
loop_
_entity.id
_entity.type
_entity.pdbx_description
1 polymer ?
#
loop_
_entity_poly.entity_id
_entity_poly.type
_entity_poly.pdbx_seq_one_letter_code
_entity_poly.pdbx_strand_id
1 'polypeptide(L)'
;MQPITETPPYSPPPVLPVPSRRHLAVFIVLVLATGGLTVGVSEPTVADQPTPPLSLELDYEVTDGPAPDVGVPSTNASVEQSPPTPTITPEPVDRSRDRRSRPSTTPTETDDEPTTTPTPDTDEPNRTPDSGGPTPVSGTPTPSETPTEPTTPTEPTTPTTPTEPPVVTTTAPPLTFGNVVPGDAGQVSLTLELNAPARLTLYPSATDFAEGGLTEPERNAGDYTAEGELQNYLAVTLWIDANGDGRRGFGEQLVYSGLAAGLATPDDGVAVDGWRCLPAGQYRLAVQWSLPTDTPNVAQTDSVSLSVGAEAAGC
;
A
#
# COMPACT_ATOMS: atom_id res chain seq x y z
N MET A 1 -49.72 13.38 -52.87
CA MET A 1 -48.65 14.31 -52.44
C MET A 1 -48.42 14.05 -50.96
N GLN A 2 -47.30 13.42 -50.60
CA GLN A 2 -46.91 13.24 -49.20
C GLN A 2 -46.02 14.42 -48.77
N PRO A 3 -46.16 14.93 -47.53
CA PRO A 3 -45.33 16.03 -47.05
C PRO A 3 -43.92 15.54 -46.75
N ILE A 4 -42.94 16.25 -47.29
CA ILE A 4 -41.51 16.14 -46.99
C ILE A 4 -41.28 16.68 -45.57
N THR A 5 -40.75 15.84 -44.69
CA THR A 5 -40.38 16.20 -43.32
C THR A 5 -39.00 16.85 -43.34
N GLU A 6 -38.90 18.10 -42.92
CA GLU A 6 -37.62 18.82 -42.78
C GLU A 6 -36.81 18.25 -41.60
N THR A 7 -35.55 17.90 -41.87
CA THR A 7 -34.57 17.49 -40.87
C THR A 7 -34.12 18.71 -40.05
N PRO A 8 -34.05 18.63 -38.71
CA PRO A 8 -33.59 19.73 -37.87
C PRO A 8 -32.08 20.02 -38.07
N PRO A 9 -31.64 21.28 -37.84
CA PRO A 9 -30.26 21.68 -38.02
C PRO A 9 -29.32 21.06 -36.96
N TYR A 10 -28.14 20.63 -37.44
CA TYR A 10 -27.07 20.06 -36.64
C TYR A 10 -26.49 21.06 -35.63
N SER A 11 -26.41 20.66 -34.35
CA SER A 11 -25.78 21.45 -33.29
C SER A 11 -24.40 20.86 -32.97
N PRO A 12 -23.31 21.64 -33.02
CA PRO A 12 -21.97 21.13 -32.72
C PRO A 12 -21.81 20.83 -31.22
N PRO A 13 -20.99 19.84 -30.84
CA PRO A 13 -20.78 19.46 -29.44
C PRO A 13 -20.01 20.55 -28.66
N PRO A 14 -20.23 20.65 -27.34
CA PRO A 14 -19.54 21.59 -26.47
C PRO A 14 -18.04 21.26 -26.36
N VAL A 15 -17.21 22.30 -26.39
CA VAL A 15 -15.75 22.21 -26.19
C VAL A 15 -15.48 22.06 -24.69
N LEU A 16 -14.85 20.96 -24.29
CA LEU A 16 -14.47 20.72 -22.88
C LEU A 16 -13.25 21.56 -22.47
N PRO A 17 -13.22 22.08 -21.23
CA PRO A 17 -12.08 22.83 -20.71
C PRO A 17 -10.87 21.91 -20.47
N VAL A 18 -9.68 22.40 -20.80
CA VAL A 18 -8.40 21.73 -20.55
C VAL A 18 -8.03 21.85 -19.06
N PRO A 19 -7.68 20.77 -18.35
CA PRO A 19 -7.27 20.85 -16.94
C PRO A 19 -5.95 21.62 -16.79
N SER A 20 -5.93 22.57 -15.86
CA SER A 20 -4.73 23.36 -15.54
C SER A 20 -3.79 22.57 -14.63
N ARG A 21 -2.58 22.25 -15.13
CA ARG A 21 -1.48 21.74 -14.29
C ARG A 21 -1.03 22.83 -13.32
N ARG A 22 -1.17 22.60 -12.01
CA ARG A 22 -0.45 23.36 -11.00
C ARG A 22 0.86 22.63 -10.70
N HIS A 23 1.96 23.16 -11.21
CA HIS A 23 3.30 22.70 -10.84
C HIS A 23 3.66 23.23 -9.46
N LEU A 24 3.79 22.35 -8.47
CA LEU A 24 4.50 22.64 -7.24
C LEU A 24 6.00 22.45 -7.53
N ALA A 25 6.71 23.56 -7.73
CA ALA A 25 8.16 23.56 -7.91
C ALA A 25 8.85 23.50 -6.54
N VAL A 26 9.55 22.39 -6.25
CA VAL A 26 10.47 22.30 -5.12
C VAL A 26 11.86 22.76 -5.59
N PHE A 27 12.39 23.78 -4.93
CA PHE A 27 13.69 24.39 -5.24
C PHE A 27 14.85 23.47 -4.81
N ILE A 28 15.70 23.06 -5.74
CA ILE A 28 17.01 22.47 -5.45
C ILE A 28 18.05 23.60 -5.36
N VAL A 29 18.73 23.68 -4.21
CA VAL A 29 19.83 24.61 -3.96
C VAL A 29 21.07 24.18 -4.74
N LEU A 30 21.44 24.96 -5.75
CA LEU A 30 22.68 24.79 -6.51
C LEU A 30 23.80 25.60 -5.84
N VAL A 31 24.80 24.93 -5.26
CA VAL A 31 26.05 25.57 -4.82
C VAL A 31 27.01 25.64 -6.01
N LEU A 32 27.11 26.82 -6.63
CA LEU A 32 28.14 27.15 -7.62
C LEU A 32 29.44 27.53 -6.90
N ALA A 33 30.46 26.69 -7.02
CA ALA A 33 31.85 27.08 -6.80
C ALA A 33 32.57 27.12 -8.15
N THR A 34 32.73 28.33 -8.68
CA THR A 34 33.59 28.60 -9.85
C THR A 34 35.05 28.65 -9.43
N GLY A 35 35.86 27.74 -9.96
CA GLY A 35 37.32 27.81 -9.91
C GLY A 35 37.91 26.99 -11.05
N GLY A 36 38.42 27.67 -12.07
CA GLY A 36 38.98 27.04 -13.26
C GLY A 36 40.35 26.41 -13.01
N LEU A 37 40.61 25.28 -13.67
CA LEU A 37 41.96 24.78 -13.90
C LEU A 37 41.99 23.85 -15.14
N THR A 38 42.93 24.12 -16.03
CA THR A 38 43.26 23.33 -17.22
C THR A 38 44.03 22.07 -16.82
N VAL A 39 43.58 20.86 -17.21
CA VAL A 39 44.36 19.62 -17.07
C VAL A 39 44.11 18.69 -18.26
N GLY A 40 45.20 18.06 -18.72
CA GLY A 40 45.28 17.25 -19.93
C GLY A 40 44.47 15.95 -19.95
N VAL A 41 44.20 15.50 -21.17
CA VAL A 41 43.48 14.28 -21.50
C VAL A 41 44.32 13.07 -21.11
N SER A 42 43.98 12.46 -19.98
CA SER A 42 44.22 11.05 -19.70
C SER A 42 42.84 10.41 -19.71
N GLU A 43 42.61 9.39 -20.53
CA GLU A 43 41.35 8.63 -20.48
C GLU A 43 41.14 8.14 -19.05
N PRO A 44 40.06 8.59 -18.36
CA PRO A 44 39.81 8.12 -17.01
C PRO A 44 39.46 6.64 -17.11
N THR A 45 40.27 5.80 -16.47
CA THR A 45 39.80 4.51 -15.97
C THR A 45 38.48 4.79 -15.26
N VAL A 46 37.37 4.30 -15.83
CA VAL A 46 36.03 4.44 -15.23
C VAL A 46 36.13 3.79 -13.86
N ALA A 47 36.32 4.61 -12.83
CA ALA A 47 36.29 4.16 -11.46
C ALA A 47 34.92 3.56 -11.25
N ASP A 48 34.90 2.30 -10.83
CA ASP A 48 33.74 1.53 -10.43
C ASP A 48 32.88 2.39 -9.49
N GLN A 49 31.91 3.11 -10.06
CA GLN A 49 31.01 3.93 -9.27
C GLN A 49 30.15 2.94 -8.49
N PRO A 50 30.11 3.03 -7.15
CA PRO A 50 29.31 2.11 -6.36
C PRO A 50 27.87 2.19 -6.86
N THR A 51 27.30 1.04 -7.24
CA THR A 51 25.90 0.95 -7.63
C THR A 51 25.07 1.55 -6.50
N PRO A 52 24.16 2.50 -6.79
CA PRO A 52 23.32 3.08 -5.75
C PRO A 52 22.50 1.97 -5.08
N PRO A 53 22.25 2.08 -3.75
CA PRO A 53 21.41 1.10 -3.06
C PRO A 53 19.99 1.14 -3.63
N LEU A 54 19.35 -0.01 -3.77
CA LEU A 54 17.97 -0.11 -4.25
C LEU A 54 17.02 0.71 -3.36
N SER A 55 16.18 1.55 -3.98
CA SER A 55 15.09 2.29 -3.33
C SER A 55 13.84 2.23 -4.21
N LEU A 56 12.68 2.28 -3.54
CA LEU A 56 11.37 2.23 -4.16
C LEU A 56 10.49 3.33 -3.54
N GLU A 57 10.01 4.25 -4.37
CA GLU A 57 9.11 5.33 -3.96
C GLU A 57 7.75 5.17 -4.66
N LEU A 58 6.67 5.64 -4.03
CA LEU A 58 5.31 5.49 -4.52
C LEU A 58 4.53 6.79 -4.33
N ASP A 59 4.21 7.44 -5.44
CA ASP A 59 3.38 8.63 -5.54
C ASP A 59 1.99 8.29 -6.09
N TYR A 60 1.01 9.15 -5.86
CA TYR A 60 -0.33 8.95 -6.40
C TYR A 60 -1.03 10.27 -6.75
N GLU A 61 -1.95 10.19 -7.71
CA GLU A 61 -2.82 11.27 -8.16
C GLU A 61 -4.25 10.72 -8.28
N VAL A 62 -5.21 11.38 -7.62
CA VAL A 62 -6.63 11.03 -7.72
C VAL A 62 -7.26 11.92 -8.76
N THR A 63 -7.89 11.30 -9.77
CA THR A 63 -8.64 12.02 -10.79
C THR A 63 -10.10 11.63 -10.70
N ASP A 64 -10.95 12.61 -10.40
CA ASP A 64 -12.40 12.42 -10.47
C ASP A 64 -12.79 12.22 -11.94
N GLY A 65 -13.10 10.99 -12.30
CA GLY A 65 -13.59 10.64 -13.63
C GLY A 65 -15.11 10.68 -13.66
N PRO A 66 -15.76 11.18 -14.72
CA PRO A 66 -17.16 10.84 -14.94
C PRO A 66 -17.24 9.31 -15.11
N ALA A 67 -18.25 8.69 -14.50
CA ALA A 67 -18.59 7.30 -14.82
C ALA A 67 -18.63 7.15 -16.35
N PRO A 68 -18.03 6.09 -16.93
CA PRO A 68 -18.18 5.85 -18.36
C PRO A 68 -19.68 5.68 -18.63
N ASP A 69 -20.27 6.71 -19.23
CA ASP A 69 -21.64 6.76 -19.77
C ASP A 69 -22.82 7.10 -18.83
N VAL A 70 -22.60 7.72 -17.67
CA VAL A 70 -23.71 8.29 -16.86
C VAL A 70 -23.36 9.71 -16.40
N GLY A 71 -24.03 10.71 -16.97
CA GLY A 71 -23.65 12.12 -16.94
C GLY A 71 -23.84 12.89 -15.62
N VAL A 72 -23.37 12.36 -14.48
CA VAL A 72 -23.24 13.14 -13.23
C VAL A 72 -21.95 12.75 -12.51
N PRO A 73 -20.99 13.67 -12.27
CA PRO A 73 -19.85 13.40 -11.40
C PRO A 73 -20.32 13.38 -9.93
N SER A 74 -19.89 12.37 -9.18
CA SER A 74 -20.14 12.22 -7.74
C SER A 74 -18.81 12.09 -7.01
N THR A 75 -18.73 12.68 -5.81
CA THR A 75 -17.49 13.13 -5.15
C THR A 75 -17.14 12.36 -3.88
N ASN A 76 -17.37 11.05 -3.80
CA ASN A 76 -17.37 10.34 -2.52
C ASN A 76 -16.12 9.50 -2.20
N ALA A 77 -15.14 9.39 -3.10
CA ALA A 77 -13.85 8.80 -2.75
C ALA A 77 -12.97 9.83 -2.03
N SER A 78 -12.52 9.52 -0.80
CA SER A 78 -11.61 10.37 -0.05
C SER A 78 -10.28 9.65 0.15
N VAL A 79 -9.18 10.35 -0.11
CA VAL A 79 -7.87 9.86 0.31
C VAL A 79 -7.55 10.46 1.66
N GLU A 80 -7.80 9.70 2.72
CA GLU A 80 -7.24 10.03 4.02
C GLU A 80 -5.78 9.59 4.04
N GLN A 81 -4.87 10.54 3.80
CA GLN A 81 -3.48 10.35 4.18
C GLN A 81 -3.42 10.24 5.70
N SER A 82 -3.35 9.01 6.20
CA SER A 82 -2.79 8.82 7.54
C SER A 82 -1.37 9.40 7.52
N PRO A 83 -1.01 10.32 8.44
CA PRO A 83 0.35 10.84 8.50
C PRO A 83 1.32 9.67 8.60
N PRO A 84 2.50 9.72 7.94
CA PRO A 84 3.47 8.65 8.05
C PRO A 84 3.72 8.38 9.53
N THR A 85 3.62 7.11 9.93
CA THR A 85 3.95 6.70 11.31
C THR A 85 5.37 7.22 11.56
N PRO A 86 5.58 8.18 12.49
CA PRO A 86 6.91 8.70 12.71
C PRO A 86 7.79 7.53 13.15
N THR A 87 8.92 7.34 12.48
CA THR A 87 9.98 6.44 12.94
C THR A 87 10.34 6.87 14.35
N ILE A 88 9.87 6.12 15.35
CA ILE A 88 10.19 6.36 16.76
C ILE A 88 11.68 6.11 16.93
N THR A 89 12.47 7.17 16.82
CA THR A 89 13.84 7.18 17.33
C THR A 89 13.71 7.19 18.85
N PRO A 90 14.18 6.17 19.58
CA PRO A 90 14.09 6.15 21.02
C PRO A 90 14.94 7.29 21.59
N GLU A 91 14.31 8.39 21.99
CA GLU A 91 14.98 9.42 22.76
C GLU A 91 15.25 8.92 24.20
N PRO A 92 16.39 9.33 24.80
CA PRO A 92 16.73 8.96 26.15
C PRO A 92 15.77 9.58 27.17
N VAL A 93 15.27 8.74 28.07
CA VAL A 93 14.33 9.08 29.14
C VAL A 93 14.95 10.13 30.09
N ASP A 94 14.55 11.40 29.99
CA ASP A 94 14.79 12.39 31.03
C ASP A 94 13.66 12.32 32.08
N ARG A 95 14.01 11.78 33.25
CA ARG A 95 13.15 11.75 34.44
C ARG A 95 13.34 13.03 35.24
N SER A 96 12.64 14.09 34.85
CA SER A 96 12.57 15.31 35.67
C SER A 96 11.12 15.69 35.97
N ARG A 97 10.80 15.59 37.26
CA ARG A 97 9.53 15.91 37.90
C ARG A 97 9.18 17.39 37.69
N ASP A 98 7.89 17.71 37.51
CA ASP A 98 7.30 18.74 38.37
C ASP A 98 5.79 18.59 38.58
N ARG A 99 5.38 19.02 39.78
CA ARG A 99 4.07 18.88 40.41
C ARG A 99 3.22 20.14 40.23
N ARG A 100 1.90 19.96 40.43
CA ARG A 100 0.84 20.95 40.75
C ARG A 100 0.25 21.65 39.50
N SER A 101 -1.06 21.84 39.33
CA SER A 101 -2.16 22.02 40.29
C SER A 101 -3.52 21.57 39.72
N ARG A 102 -4.37 21.06 40.62
CA ARG A 102 -5.84 20.94 40.51
C ARG A 102 -6.51 22.33 40.57
N PRO A 103 -7.77 22.49 40.10
CA PRO A 103 -8.90 22.41 41.05
C PRO A 103 -10.12 21.61 40.57
N SER A 104 -10.87 21.13 41.57
CA SER A 104 -12.15 20.41 41.53
C SER A 104 -13.35 21.29 41.16
N THR A 105 -14.34 20.68 40.53
CA THR A 105 -15.76 20.74 40.94
C THR A 105 -16.47 19.41 40.60
N THR A 106 -17.46 19.07 41.42
CA THR A 106 -18.25 17.83 41.57
C THR A 106 -19.67 18.28 41.97
N PRO A 107 -20.75 17.46 42.00
CA PRO A 107 -21.31 16.46 41.09
C PRO A 107 -22.78 16.79 40.69
N THR A 108 -23.42 15.98 39.84
CA THR A 108 -24.86 15.68 39.96
C THR A 108 -25.11 14.20 39.67
N GLU A 109 -25.61 13.48 40.68
CA GLU A 109 -26.21 12.14 40.62
C GLU A 109 -27.46 12.11 39.74
N THR A 110 -27.77 10.98 39.10
CA THR A 110 -29.05 10.27 39.30
C THR A 110 -28.90 8.85 38.75
N ASP A 111 -29.29 7.90 39.60
CA ASP A 111 -29.37 6.45 39.46
C ASP A 111 -30.19 5.97 38.24
N ASP A 112 -29.84 4.78 37.71
CA ASP A 112 -30.76 3.64 37.70
C ASP A 112 -30.06 2.33 37.24
N GLU A 113 -30.03 1.39 38.19
CA GLU A 113 -30.11 -0.08 38.14
C GLU A 113 -29.25 -0.97 37.19
N PRO A 114 -28.46 -1.92 37.75
CA PRO A 114 -27.80 -2.99 37.00
C PRO A 114 -28.62 -4.30 36.98
N THR A 115 -28.89 -4.84 35.79
CA THR A 115 -29.32 -6.24 35.63
C THR A 115 -28.09 -7.14 35.51
N THR A 116 -27.87 -7.98 36.53
CA THR A 116 -26.85 -9.03 36.55
C THR A 116 -27.44 -10.32 36.00
N THR A 117 -26.75 -10.97 35.07
CA THR A 117 -27.00 -12.38 34.70
C THR A 117 -25.71 -13.17 34.89
N PRO A 118 -25.75 -14.31 35.61
CA PRO A 118 -24.56 -15.03 36.04
C PRO A 118 -23.96 -15.94 34.96
N THR A 119 -22.62 -15.97 34.93
CA THR A 119 -21.77 -16.96 34.28
C THR A 119 -21.80 -18.29 35.05
N PRO A 120 -21.88 -19.45 34.39
CA PRO A 120 -21.55 -20.71 35.04
C PRO A 120 -20.04 -21.01 34.94
N ASP A 121 -19.41 -21.12 36.12
CA ASP A 121 -18.15 -21.84 36.35
C ASP A 121 -18.28 -23.31 35.96
N THR A 122 -17.27 -23.87 35.29
CA THR A 122 -17.01 -25.32 35.31
C THR A 122 -15.52 -25.61 35.07
N ASP A 123 -14.87 -25.96 36.18
CA ASP A 123 -13.85 -26.99 36.37
C ASP A 123 -12.55 -27.00 35.51
N GLU A 124 -11.48 -26.52 36.15
CA GLU A 124 -10.17 -27.19 36.16
C GLU A 124 -10.29 -28.50 36.97
N PRO A 125 -9.60 -29.61 36.64
CA PRO A 125 -8.20 -29.72 37.10
C PRO A 125 -7.27 -30.63 36.26
N ASN A 126 -5.99 -30.57 36.65
CA ASN A 126 -5.06 -31.72 36.79
C ASN A 126 -3.95 -31.83 35.73
N ARG A 127 -2.72 -31.38 36.04
CA ARG A 127 -1.53 -32.15 36.49
C ARG A 127 -1.06 -33.21 35.45
N THR A 128 0.22 -33.42 35.15
CA THR A 128 1.44 -33.51 35.97
C THR A 128 2.68 -33.59 35.01
N PRO A 129 3.94 -33.89 35.42
CA PRO A 129 5.13 -33.20 34.92
C PRO A 129 6.14 -34.16 34.23
N ASP A 130 7.36 -33.64 34.04
CA ASP A 130 8.62 -34.36 34.31
C ASP A 130 9.34 -35.11 33.16
N SER A 131 10.68 -34.98 33.23
CA SER A 131 11.75 -35.84 32.70
C SER A 131 11.99 -35.80 31.19
N GLY A 132 13.19 -35.62 30.64
CA GLY A 132 14.59 -35.70 31.07
C GLY A 132 15.40 -35.78 29.74
N GLY A 133 16.70 -35.55 29.61
CA GLY A 133 17.80 -35.28 30.51
C GLY A 133 19.04 -34.91 29.67
N PRO A 134 20.22 -34.79 30.30
CA PRO A 134 21.45 -34.33 29.68
C PRO A 134 22.32 -35.48 29.12
N THR A 135 23.14 -35.19 28.12
CA THR A 135 24.32 -36.02 27.80
C THR A 135 25.56 -35.12 27.58
N PRO A 136 26.55 -35.18 28.48
CA PRO A 136 27.91 -34.79 28.19
C PRO A 136 28.68 -36.00 27.63
N VAL A 137 29.51 -35.80 26.62
CA VAL A 137 30.53 -36.80 26.28
C VAL A 137 31.85 -36.08 26.07
N SER A 138 32.62 -36.02 27.15
CA SER A 138 34.08 -35.83 27.14
C SER A 138 34.73 -37.07 26.53
N GLY A 139 35.64 -36.85 25.59
CA GLY A 139 36.52 -37.87 25.04
C GLY A 139 37.81 -37.26 24.51
N THR A 140 38.79 -37.08 25.39
CA THR A 140 40.21 -36.85 25.11
C THR A 140 40.95 -37.93 25.90
N PRO A 141 41.89 -38.73 25.33
CA PRO A 141 43.26 -38.28 24.98
C PRO A 141 43.83 -38.95 23.71
N THR A 142 44.91 -38.48 23.05
CA THR A 142 46.35 -38.59 23.45
C THR A 142 47.19 -38.04 22.27
N PRO A 143 48.38 -37.44 22.49
CA PRO A 143 49.13 -36.74 21.45
C PRO A 143 50.02 -37.67 20.62
N SER A 144 50.26 -37.31 19.37
CA SER A 144 51.41 -37.78 18.60
C SER A 144 52.04 -36.60 17.87
N GLU A 145 53.23 -36.25 18.34
CA GLU A 145 54.14 -35.32 17.71
C GLU A 145 54.75 -35.98 16.47
N THR A 146 54.71 -35.31 15.32
CA THR A 146 55.71 -35.47 14.24
C THR A 146 55.77 -34.15 13.46
N PRO A 147 56.98 -33.55 13.29
CA PRO A 147 57.14 -32.23 12.72
C PRO A 147 57.07 -32.30 11.18
N THR A 148 56.21 -31.49 10.57
CA THR A 148 56.23 -31.25 9.12
C THR A 148 56.28 -29.74 8.86
N GLU A 149 57.11 -29.41 7.89
CA GLU A 149 57.57 -28.13 7.34
C GLU A 149 56.62 -26.92 7.37
N PRO A 150 57.16 -25.68 7.38
CA PRO A 150 56.37 -24.46 7.33
C PRO A 150 55.76 -24.28 5.93
N THR A 151 54.57 -24.82 5.70
CA THR A 151 53.68 -24.36 4.64
C THR A 151 52.94 -23.13 5.14
N THR A 152 53.15 -21.99 4.49
CA THR A 152 52.32 -20.78 4.64
C THR A 152 50.85 -21.18 4.64
N PRO A 153 50.07 -20.90 5.70
CA PRO A 153 48.64 -21.17 5.67
C PRO A 153 48.02 -20.21 4.67
N THR A 154 47.64 -20.72 3.50
CA THR A 154 46.60 -20.09 2.70
C THR A 154 45.35 -20.16 3.55
N GLU A 155 44.98 -19.01 4.13
CA GLU A 155 43.73 -18.82 4.84
C GLU A 155 42.61 -19.44 3.99
N PRO A 156 41.84 -20.41 4.49
CA PRO A 156 40.69 -20.90 3.77
C PRO A 156 39.77 -19.71 3.57
N THR A 157 39.67 -19.22 2.34
CA THR A 157 38.66 -18.23 1.96
C THR A 157 37.32 -18.85 2.31
N THR A 158 36.72 -18.40 3.41
CA THR A 158 35.33 -18.71 3.76
C THR A 158 34.51 -18.51 2.50
N PRO A 159 33.77 -19.53 2.02
CA PRO A 159 32.86 -19.32 0.90
C PRO A 159 31.92 -18.20 1.32
N THR A 160 32.04 -17.05 0.65
CA THR A 160 31.08 -15.97 0.79
C THR A 160 29.73 -16.58 0.43
N THR A 161 28.86 -16.73 1.44
CA THR A 161 27.45 -17.01 1.22
C THR A 161 26.98 -16.04 0.14
N PRO A 162 26.35 -16.52 -0.95
CA PRO A 162 25.83 -15.62 -1.97
C PRO A 162 24.94 -14.59 -1.27
N THR A 163 25.34 -13.32 -1.36
CA THR A 163 24.57 -12.20 -0.83
C THR A 163 23.22 -12.23 -1.55
N GLU A 164 22.16 -12.55 -0.81
CA GLU A 164 20.80 -12.45 -1.33
C GLU A 164 20.57 -11.02 -1.84
N PRO A 165 20.00 -10.83 -3.03
CA PRO A 165 19.77 -9.51 -3.56
C PRO A 165 18.92 -8.69 -2.58
N PRO A 166 19.17 -7.37 -2.45
CA PRO A 166 18.40 -6.53 -1.55
C PRO A 166 16.93 -6.51 -1.98
N VAL A 167 16.02 -6.67 -1.02
CA VAL A 167 14.57 -6.56 -1.20
C VAL A 167 14.08 -5.33 -0.44
N VAL A 168 13.26 -4.51 -1.09
CA VAL A 168 12.66 -3.29 -0.53
C VAL A 168 11.15 -3.31 -0.77
N THR A 169 10.38 -2.95 0.24
CA THR A 169 8.91 -2.89 0.16
C THR A 169 8.41 -1.47 0.40
N THR A 170 7.34 -1.08 -0.28
CA THR A 170 6.59 0.15 -0.03
C THR A 170 5.08 -0.11 -0.14
N THR A 171 4.24 0.81 0.31
CA THR A 171 2.78 0.69 0.20
C THR A 171 2.18 2.07 0.05
N ALA A 172 1.23 2.21 -0.89
CA ALA A 172 0.50 3.46 -1.07
C ALA A 172 -0.38 3.73 0.16
N PRO A 173 -0.63 5.00 0.50
CA PRO A 173 -1.69 5.34 1.43
C PRO A 173 -3.01 4.69 1.01
N PRO A 174 -3.81 4.17 1.96
CA PRO A 174 -5.08 3.55 1.63
C PRO A 174 -6.02 4.58 1.00
N LEU A 175 -6.73 4.14 -0.04
CA LEU A 175 -7.83 4.85 -0.67
C LEU A 175 -9.12 4.42 0.05
N THR A 176 -9.77 5.34 0.75
CA THR A 176 -10.98 5.05 1.51
C THR A 176 -12.21 5.42 0.71
N PHE A 177 -13.08 4.45 0.51
CA PHE A 177 -14.38 4.61 -0.12
C PHE A 177 -15.42 4.56 0.98
N GLY A 178 -16.07 5.69 1.26
CA GLY A 178 -17.18 5.77 2.20
C GLY A 178 -18.22 6.77 1.69
N ASN A 179 -19.48 6.59 2.06
CA ASN A 179 -20.60 7.37 1.51
C ASN A 179 -20.71 7.31 -0.03
N VAL A 180 -20.21 6.25 -0.66
CA VAL A 180 -20.37 6.05 -2.11
C VAL A 180 -21.83 5.69 -2.41
N VAL A 181 -22.40 6.31 -3.44
CA VAL A 181 -23.79 6.05 -3.84
C VAL A 181 -23.83 5.20 -5.11
N PRO A 182 -24.90 4.38 -5.31
CA PRO A 182 -25.04 3.58 -6.52
C PRO A 182 -24.87 4.42 -7.79
N GLY A 183 -23.96 4.00 -8.67
CA GLY A 183 -23.57 4.74 -9.88
C GLY A 183 -22.27 5.55 -9.75
N ASP A 184 -21.73 5.71 -8.54
CA ASP A 184 -20.43 6.35 -8.35
C ASP A 184 -19.32 5.54 -9.00
N ALA A 185 -18.36 6.24 -9.60
CA ALA A 185 -17.18 5.64 -10.19
C ALA A 185 -16.04 6.64 -10.19
N GLY A 186 -14.81 6.15 -10.32
CA GLY A 186 -13.64 7.01 -10.38
C GLY A 186 -12.37 6.24 -10.69
N GLN A 187 -11.27 6.98 -10.67
CA GLN A 187 -9.96 6.45 -11.00
C GLN A 187 -8.85 7.11 -10.18
N VAL A 188 -7.84 6.31 -9.83
CA VAL A 188 -6.61 6.76 -9.18
C VAL A 188 -5.42 6.28 -10.01
N SER A 189 -4.47 7.17 -10.24
CA SER A 189 -3.19 6.84 -10.87
C SER A 189 -2.10 6.80 -9.81
N LEU A 190 -1.26 5.78 -9.85
CA LEU A 190 -0.10 5.64 -8.97
C LEU A 190 1.17 5.63 -9.82
N THR A 191 2.26 6.16 -9.28
CA THR A 191 3.59 6.11 -9.91
C THR A 191 4.56 5.48 -8.93
N LEU A 192 5.16 4.36 -9.31
CA LEU A 192 6.28 3.73 -8.63
C LEU A 192 7.58 4.21 -9.27
N GLU A 193 8.55 4.64 -8.47
CA GLU A 193 9.89 5.00 -8.94
C GLU A 193 10.93 4.00 -8.43
N LEU A 194 11.64 3.37 -9.37
CA LEU A 194 12.79 2.49 -9.11
C LEU A 194 14.09 3.24 -9.43
N ASN A 195 15.01 3.30 -8.47
CA ASN A 195 16.30 3.95 -8.68
C ASN A 195 17.38 3.02 -9.28
N ALA A 196 17.12 1.71 -9.31
CA ALA A 196 18.01 0.67 -9.81
C ALA A 196 17.18 -0.48 -10.43
N PRO A 197 17.77 -1.31 -11.31
CA PRO A 197 17.05 -2.44 -11.88
C PRO A 197 16.57 -3.44 -10.83
N ALA A 198 15.31 -3.85 -10.92
CA ALA A 198 14.70 -4.76 -9.96
C ALA A 198 13.57 -5.58 -10.58
N ARG A 199 13.21 -6.69 -9.94
CA ARG A 199 11.95 -7.40 -10.17
C ARG A 199 10.90 -6.82 -9.25
N LEU A 200 9.73 -6.51 -9.79
CA LEU A 200 8.66 -5.85 -9.04
C LEU A 200 7.47 -6.82 -8.85
N THR A 201 6.95 -6.86 -7.62
CA THR A 201 5.73 -7.60 -7.25
C THR A 201 4.74 -6.63 -6.62
N LEU A 202 3.47 -6.71 -7.01
CA LEU A 202 2.40 -5.88 -6.48
C LEU A 202 1.46 -6.69 -5.58
N TYR A 203 1.06 -6.09 -4.47
CA TYR A 203 0.18 -6.68 -3.47
C TYR A 203 -1.03 -5.77 -3.23
N PRO A 204 -2.04 -5.78 -4.13
CA PRO A 204 -3.28 -5.09 -3.86
C PRO A 204 -4.00 -5.75 -2.68
N SER A 205 -4.63 -4.94 -1.82
CA SER A 205 -5.43 -5.44 -0.70
C SER A 205 -6.60 -4.51 -0.38
N ALA A 206 -7.62 -5.06 0.26
CA ALA A 206 -8.76 -4.32 0.79
C ALA A 206 -8.93 -4.59 2.29
N THR A 207 -9.13 -3.52 3.06
CA THR A 207 -9.24 -3.56 4.53
C THR A 207 -10.36 -2.63 5.01
N ASP A 208 -10.54 -2.56 6.33
CA ASP A 208 -11.44 -1.60 6.99
C ASP A 208 -12.88 -1.65 6.46
N PHE A 209 -13.43 -2.86 6.32
CA PHE A 209 -14.84 -3.10 6.00
C PHE A 209 -15.71 -2.67 7.19
N ALA A 210 -16.02 -1.38 7.24
CA ALA A 210 -16.73 -0.78 8.35
C ALA A 210 -18.17 -0.46 7.95
N GLU A 211 -19.09 -0.77 8.85
CA GLU A 211 -20.54 -0.57 8.71
C GLU A 211 -20.96 0.92 8.59
N GLY A 212 -20.26 1.84 9.24
CA GLY A 212 -20.65 3.28 9.23
C GLY A 212 -21.97 3.60 9.97
N GLY A 213 -22.87 2.64 10.12
CA GLY A 213 -23.96 2.57 11.08
C GLY A 213 -25.33 2.32 10.44
N LEU A 214 -26.04 1.28 10.89
CA LEU A 214 -27.40 0.93 10.48
C LEU A 214 -28.42 2.09 10.42
N THR A 215 -28.77 2.50 9.22
CA THR A 215 -29.85 3.45 8.90
C THR A 215 -31.20 2.75 8.72
N GLU A 216 -32.28 3.53 8.63
CA GLU A 216 -33.61 2.97 8.33
C GLU A 216 -33.69 2.36 6.92
N PRO A 217 -33.12 2.97 5.86
CA PRO A 217 -33.00 2.34 4.54
C PRO A 217 -32.28 1.00 4.53
N GLU A 218 -31.15 0.87 5.23
CA GLU A 218 -30.38 -0.39 5.35
C GLU A 218 -31.21 -1.48 6.02
N ARG A 219 -31.82 -1.16 7.18
CA ARG A 219 -32.73 -2.08 7.89
C ARG A 219 -33.93 -2.50 7.05
N ASN A 220 -34.49 -1.61 6.24
CA ASN A 220 -35.58 -1.94 5.34
C ASN A 220 -35.11 -2.81 4.15
N ALA A 221 -33.84 -2.71 3.76
CA ALA A 221 -33.20 -3.59 2.79
C ALA A 221 -32.76 -4.94 3.37
N GLY A 222 -32.90 -5.13 4.68
CA GLY A 222 -32.67 -6.40 5.37
C GLY A 222 -31.31 -6.52 6.04
N ASP A 223 -30.58 -5.40 6.17
CA ASP A 223 -29.34 -5.37 6.92
C ASP A 223 -29.58 -5.09 8.42
N TYR A 224 -28.92 -5.91 9.24
CA TYR A 224 -28.98 -5.92 10.69
C TYR A 224 -27.63 -6.30 11.31
N THR A 225 -26.55 -6.29 10.52
CA THR A 225 -25.24 -6.73 10.99
C THR A 225 -24.40 -5.54 11.45
N ALA A 226 -23.15 -5.79 11.84
CA ALA A 226 -22.19 -4.75 12.17
C ALA A 226 -20.94 -4.86 11.29
N GLU A 227 -21.00 -5.72 10.26
CA GLU A 227 -19.95 -5.92 9.27
C GLU A 227 -20.33 -5.07 8.06
N GLY A 228 -19.43 -4.21 7.57
CA GLY A 228 -19.72 -3.51 6.32
C GLY A 228 -19.80 -4.50 5.15
N GLU A 229 -20.71 -4.26 4.21
CA GLU A 229 -20.92 -5.03 2.99
C GLU A 229 -20.49 -4.32 1.69
N LEU A 230 -20.09 -3.05 1.71
CA LEU A 230 -19.68 -2.29 0.50
C LEU A 230 -18.65 -3.02 -0.37
N GLN A 231 -17.70 -3.74 0.25
CA GLN A 231 -16.70 -4.52 -0.47
C GLN A 231 -17.30 -5.61 -1.38
N ASN A 232 -18.52 -6.06 -1.09
CA ASN A 232 -19.23 -7.05 -1.89
C ASN A 232 -19.87 -6.46 -3.15
N TYR A 233 -19.89 -5.13 -3.28
CA TYR A 233 -20.51 -4.41 -4.40
C TYR A 233 -19.54 -3.51 -5.16
N LEU A 234 -18.48 -3.02 -4.51
CA LEU A 234 -17.50 -2.15 -5.14
C LEU A 234 -16.62 -2.93 -6.13
N ALA A 235 -16.81 -2.68 -7.43
CA ALA A 235 -15.97 -3.26 -8.47
C ALA A 235 -14.65 -2.49 -8.58
N VAL A 236 -13.54 -3.21 -8.68
CA VAL A 236 -12.16 -2.69 -8.74
C VAL A 236 -11.42 -3.33 -9.90
N THR A 237 -10.70 -2.52 -10.66
CA THR A 237 -9.75 -2.98 -11.68
C THR A 237 -8.41 -2.26 -11.49
N LEU A 238 -7.32 -3.01 -11.34
CA LEU A 238 -5.95 -2.51 -11.22
C LEU A 238 -5.11 -3.05 -12.37
N TRP A 239 -4.36 -2.18 -13.04
CA TRP A 239 -3.45 -2.55 -14.11
C TRP A 239 -2.20 -1.67 -14.15
N ILE A 240 -1.18 -2.14 -14.87
CA ILE A 240 -0.01 -1.35 -15.22
C ILE A 240 -0.36 -0.44 -16.40
N ASP A 241 -0.42 0.87 -16.14
CA ASP A 241 -0.73 1.93 -17.11
C ASP A 241 0.53 2.30 -17.90
N ALA A 242 0.96 1.38 -18.77
CA ALA A 242 2.25 1.47 -19.44
C ALA A 242 2.35 2.70 -20.37
N ASN A 243 1.22 3.16 -20.92
CA ASN A 243 1.17 4.33 -21.80
C ASN A 243 0.87 5.64 -21.05
N GLY A 244 0.40 5.57 -19.79
CA GLY A 244 0.10 6.72 -18.94
C GLY A 244 -1.17 7.46 -19.32
N ASP A 245 -2.10 6.82 -20.03
CA ASP A 245 -3.36 7.45 -20.47
C ASP A 245 -4.54 7.20 -19.51
N GLY A 246 -4.30 6.41 -18.46
CA GLY A 246 -5.31 6.06 -17.47
C GLY A 246 -6.43 5.18 -18.02
N ARG A 247 -6.29 4.54 -19.17
CA ARG A 247 -7.34 3.69 -19.74
C ARG A 247 -6.80 2.32 -20.01
N ARG A 248 -7.48 1.32 -19.46
CA ARG A 248 -7.10 -0.07 -19.71
C ARG A 248 -7.13 -0.41 -21.20
N GLY A 249 -5.95 -0.60 -21.77
CA GLY A 249 -5.72 -0.89 -23.18
C GLY A 249 -5.27 -2.33 -23.45
N PHE A 250 -5.13 -2.66 -24.74
CA PHE A 250 -4.48 -3.90 -25.15
C PHE A 250 -2.97 -3.84 -24.89
N GLY A 251 -2.42 -4.88 -24.27
CA GLY A 251 -0.99 -4.98 -23.95
C GLY A 251 -0.63 -4.49 -22.56
N GLU A 252 -1.58 -3.91 -21.83
CA GLU A 252 -1.38 -3.55 -20.42
C GLU A 252 -1.60 -4.76 -19.52
N GLN A 253 -0.70 -4.92 -18.54
CA GLN A 253 -0.78 -6.02 -17.61
C GLN A 253 -1.90 -5.78 -16.61
N LEU A 254 -2.90 -6.67 -16.62
CA LEU A 254 -3.90 -6.72 -15.57
C LEU A 254 -3.28 -7.27 -14.29
N VAL A 255 -3.49 -6.56 -13.18
CA VAL A 255 -3.06 -6.98 -11.85
C VAL A 255 -4.24 -7.60 -11.10
N TYR A 256 -5.38 -6.90 -11.08
CA TYR A 256 -6.60 -7.37 -10.43
C TYR A 256 -7.85 -6.90 -11.18
N SER A 257 -8.89 -7.72 -11.23
CA SER A 257 -10.23 -7.32 -11.66
C SER A 257 -11.27 -8.16 -10.93
N GLY A 258 -12.15 -7.51 -10.19
CA GLY A 258 -13.15 -8.17 -9.36
C GLY A 258 -13.81 -7.21 -8.38
N LEU A 259 -14.48 -7.76 -7.37
CA LEU A 259 -15.04 -6.98 -6.27
C LEU A 259 -13.96 -6.69 -5.22
N ALA A 260 -14.08 -5.61 -4.44
CA ALA A 260 -13.13 -5.31 -3.38
C ALA A 260 -13.03 -6.46 -2.33
N ALA A 261 -14.11 -7.22 -2.11
CA ALA A 261 -14.11 -8.40 -1.26
C ALA A 261 -13.04 -9.45 -1.64
N GLY A 262 -12.73 -9.58 -2.94
CA GLY A 262 -11.70 -10.50 -3.41
C GLY A 262 -10.27 -10.09 -3.03
N LEU A 263 -10.07 -8.84 -2.60
CA LEU A 263 -8.79 -8.32 -2.10
C LEU A 263 -8.66 -8.40 -0.57
N ALA A 264 -9.65 -8.95 0.13
CA ALA A 264 -9.62 -9.10 1.59
C ALA A 264 -8.56 -10.11 2.06
N THR A 265 -8.25 -11.10 1.24
CA THR A 265 -7.23 -12.11 1.51
C THR A 265 -5.93 -11.73 0.81
N PRO A 266 -4.80 -11.66 1.53
CA PRO A 266 -3.51 -11.42 0.90
C PRO A 266 -3.20 -12.52 -0.12
N ASP A 267 -3.05 -12.15 -1.38
CA ASP A 267 -2.51 -13.02 -2.43
C ASP A 267 -0.97 -13.06 -2.35
N ASP A 268 -0.37 -14.06 -3.00
CA ASP A 268 1.09 -14.19 -3.19
C ASP A 268 1.74 -13.02 -3.99
N GLY A 269 0.94 -12.01 -4.35
CA GLY A 269 1.34 -10.88 -5.17
C GLY A 269 1.34 -11.18 -6.66
N VAL A 270 1.36 -10.12 -7.46
CA VAL A 270 1.39 -10.18 -8.92
C VAL A 270 2.71 -9.64 -9.42
N ALA A 271 3.50 -10.52 -10.03
CA ALA A 271 4.76 -10.17 -10.63
C ALA A 271 4.57 -9.29 -11.87
N VAL A 272 5.22 -8.14 -11.89
CA VAL A 272 5.21 -7.24 -13.04
C VAL A 272 6.14 -7.78 -14.12
N ASP A 273 5.64 -7.82 -15.36
CA ASP A 273 6.32 -8.36 -16.55
C ASP A 273 6.90 -9.78 -16.33
N GLY A 274 6.21 -10.61 -15.53
CA GLY A 274 6.58 -12.00 -15.28
C GLY A 274 7.95 -12.19 -14.62
N TRP A 275 8.28 -11.38 -13.61
CA TRP A 275 9.56 -11.41 -12.86
C TRP A 275 10.79 -11.00 -13.69
N ARG A 276 10.58 -10.32 -14.83
CA ARG A 276 11.70 -9.75 -15.58
C ARG A 276 12.37 -8.66 -14.75
N CYS A 277 13.67 -8.50 -14.99
CA CYS A 277 14.40 -7.39 -14.42
C CYS A 277 13.96 -6.11 -15.13
N LEU A 278 13.23 -5.26 -14.42
CA LEU A 278 12.79 -3.96 -14.89
C LEU A 278 13.93 -2.96 -14.72
N PRO A 279 14.18 -2.05 -15.69
CA PRO A 279 15.18 -1.00 -15.51
C PRO A 279 14.78 0.01 -14.42
N ALA A 280 15.75 0.80 -13.96
CA ALA A 280 15.42 2.00 -13.18
C ALA A 280 14.48 2.94 -13.98
N GLY A 281 13.55 3.59 -13.30
CA GLY A 281 12.59 4.49 -13.92
C GLY A 281 11.23 4.50 -13.23
N GLN A 282 10.27 5.15 -13.88
CA GLN A 282 8.90 5.30 -13.39
C GLN A 282 7.96 4.27 -14.02
N TYR A 283 7.13 3.66 -13.17
CA TYR A 283 6.13 2.67 -13.54
C TYR A 283 4.77 3.18 -13.07
N ARG A 284 3.83 3.34 -14.00
CA ARG A 284 2.50 3.85 -13.68
C ARG A 284 1.52 2.70 -13.50
N LEU A 285 0.63 2.87 -12.54
CA LEU A 285 -0.49 1.99 -12.29
C LEU A 285 -1.77 2.82 -12.32
N ALA A 286 -2.86 2.19 -12.67
CA ALA A 286 -4.18 2.78 -12.57
C ALA A 286 -5.12 1.83 -11.82
N VAL A 287 -5.87 2.40 -10.89
CA VAL A 287 -6.99 1.78 -10.18
C VAL A 287 -8.25 2.44 -10.69
N GLN A 288 -9.15 1.67 -11.28
CA GLN A 288 -10.52 2.10 -11.56
C GLN A 288 -11.47 1.42 -10.60
N TRP A 289 -12.46 2.17 -10.12
CA TRP A 289 -13.51 1.66 -9.26
C TRP A 289 -14.88 2.12 -9.74
N SER A 290 -15.90 1.32 -9.43
CA SER A 290 -17.30 1.68 -9.68
C SER A 290 -18.25 0.93 -8.76
N LEU A 291 -19.30 1.61 -8.31
CA LEU A 291 -20.41 1.01 -7.60
C LEU A 291 -21.62 0.88 -8.56
N PRO A 292 -22.12 -0.33 -8.84
CA PRO A 292 -23.27 -0.54 -9.73
C PRO A 292 -24.51 0.27 -9.31
N THR A 293 -25.32 0.74 -10.27
CA THR A 293 -26.52 1.53 -10.01
C THR A 293 -27.66 0.74 -9.36
N ASP A 294 -27.60 -0.58 -9.42
CA ASP A 294 -28.52 -1.52 -8.78
C ASP A 294 -28.00 -2.03 -7.42
N THR A 295 -26.94 -1.43 -6.89
CA THR A 295 -26.42 -1.75 -5.56
C THR A 295 -27.52 -1.53 -4.50
N PRO A 296 -27.84 -2.54 -3.68
CA PRO A 296 -28.86 -2.43 -2.64
C PRO A 296 -28.43 -1.46 -1.54
N ASN A 297 -29.42 -0.90 -0.84
CA ASN A 297 -29.17 0.04 0.26
C ASN A 297 -28.45 -0.57 1.45
N VAL A 298 -28.25 -1.91 1.52
CA VAL A 298 -27.55 -2.55 2.64
C VAL A 298 -26.13 -2.02 2.84
N ALA A 299 -25.49 -1.45 1.81
CA ALA A 299 -24.12 -0.97 1.88
C ALA A 299 -23.98 0.57 1.85
N GLN A 300 -25.02 1.30 2.28
CA GLN A 300 -25.13 2.74 2.04
C GLN A 300 -24.17 3.59 2.89
N THR A 301 -24.01 3.25 4.16
CA THR A 301 -23.16 3.97 5.11
C THR A 301 -21.79 3.36 5.29
N ASP A 302 -21.60 2.17 4.74
CA ASP A 302 -20.37 1.42 4.77
C ASP A 302 -19.16 2.13 4.17
N SER A 303 -17.99 1.64 4.58
CA SER A 303 -16.73 1.99 3.96
C SER A 303 -15.82 0.78 3.71
N VAL A 304 -14.92 0.95 2.74
CA VAL A 304 -13.81 0.04 2.46
C VAL A 304 -12.54 0.82 2.13
N SER A 305 -11.39 0.36 2.61
CA SER A 305 -10.08 0.90 2.26
C SER A 305 -9.40 -0.01 1.24
N LEU A 306 -8.81 0.55 0.18
CA LEU A 306 -7.96 -0.17 -0.77
C LEU A 306 -6.51 0.30 -0.65
N SER A 307 -5.54 -0.61 -0.65
CA SER A 307 -4.12 -0.25 -0.71
C SER A 307 -3.38 -1.09 -1.75
N VAL A 308 -2.25 -0.55 -2.24
CA VAL A 308 -1.36 -1.27 -3.15
C VAL A 308 0.03 -1.30 -2.52
N GLY A 309 0.43 -2.49 -2.07
CA GLY A 309 1.81 -2.79 -1.70
C GLY A 309 2.66 -3.07 -2.93
N ALA A 310 3.96 -2.77 -2.84
CA ALA A 310 4.93 -3.11 -3.86
C ALA A 310 6.23 -3.60 -3.23
N GLU A 311 6.84 -4.62 -3.82
CA GLU A 311 8.13 -5.16 -3.44
C GLU A 311 9.06 -5.14 -4.65
N ALA A 312 10.27 -4.59 -4.46
CA ALA A 312 11.34 -4.58 -5.43
C ALA A 312 12.49 -5.45 -4.93
N ALA A 313 12.83 -6.49 -5.68
CA ALA A 313 13.99 -7.35 -5.44
C ALA A 313 15.08 -7.03 -6.48
N GLY A 314 16.28 -6.68 -6.02
CA GLY A 314 17.38 -6.29 -6.90
C GLY A 314 17.75 -7.36 -7.93
N CYS A 315 18.19 -6.89 -9.09
CA CYS A 315 18.97 -7.67 -10.04
C CYS A 315 20.45 -7.26 -9.94
#